data_AF-A0A6G2G1F0-F1
#
_entry.id   AF-A0A6G2G1F0-F1
#
_cell.length_a   1.000
_cell.length_b   1.000
_cell.length_c   1.000
_cell.angle_alpha   90.00
_cell.angle_beta   90.00
_cell.angle_gamma   90.00
#
_symmetry.space_group_name_H-M   'P 1'
#
loop_
_entity.id
_entity.type
_entity.pdbx_description
1 polymer ?
#
loop_
_entity_poly.entity_id
_entity_poly.type
_entity_poly.pdbx_seq_one_letter_code
_entity_poly.pdbx_strand_id
1 'polypeptide(L)'
;MGTEEAHDDHGHHLPAVEDWPRGFGEASWWPFVTAVGAAGIYAGAGLYILSRGDNAIVGPMVGPGALVGSIAIFLAGLYGWTYHAFVSHFWSRDASEKGANKLRWGMLAFLGSELSTFGALFGYYFYIRAGEWSDIFVGVPELVGSLVLINTALLIASSFTLHWAHVAIRKNDRKKFLGGLALTLLLGVVFIGGRGV
;
A
#
# COMPACT_ATOMS: atom_id res chain seq x y z
N MET A 1 42.76 -32.04 -33.25
CA MET A 1 43.27 -30.66 -33.09
C MET A 1 42.03 -29.76 -33.13
N GLY A 2 41.28 -29.77 -32.02
CA GLY A 2 41.12 -28.61 -31.15
C GLY A 2 39.72 -28.02 -31.34
N THR A 3 38.73 -28.63 -30.71
CA THR A 3 37.41 -28.01 -30.50
C THR A 3 37.60 -26.88 -29.49
N GLU A 4 37.51 -25.63 -29.96
CA GLU A 4 37.32 -24.46 -29.11
C GLU A 4 36.02 -24.64 -28.31
N GLU A 5 36.18 -25.12 -27.07
CA GLU A 5 35.21 -24.95 -26.00
C GLU A 5 34.95 -23.45 -25.81
N ALA A 6 33.90 -22.95 -26.46
CA ALA A 6 33.24 -21.72 -26.09
C ALA A 6 32.70 -21.91 -24.66
N HIS A 7 33.51 -21.55 -23.68
CA HIS A 7 33.08 -21.23 -22.33
C HIS A 7 32.00 -20.14 -22.41
N ASP A 8 30.73 -20.56 -22.49
CA ASP A 8 29.57 -19.75 -22.12
C ASP A 8 29.72 -19.38 -20.64
N ASP A 9 30.39 -18.25 -20.40
CA ASP A 9 30.41 -17.57 -19.12
C ASP A 9 29.01 -16.98 -18.91
N HIS A 10 28.04 -17.83 -18.54
CA HIS A 10 26.83 -17.41 -17.88
C HIS A 10 27.21 -16.90 -16.49
N GLY A 11 27.87 -15.74 -16.45
CA GLY A 11 28.04 -14.99 -15.23
C GLY A 11 26.66 -14.75 -14.66
N HIS A 12 26.29 -15.46 -13.62
CA HIS A 12 25.20 -15.10 -12.73
C HIS A 12 25.54 -13.74 -12.11
N HIS A 13 25.22 -12.64 -12.79
CA HIS A 13 25.31 -11.31 -12.20
C HIS A 13 24.22 -11.25 -11.12
N LEU A 14 24.64 -11.18 -9.85
CA LEU A 14 23.74 -11.26 -8.72
C LEU A 14 22.94 -9.94 -8.62
N PRO A 15 21.60 -9.97 -8.52
CA PRO A 15 20.79 -8.76 -8.64
C PRO A 15 21.01 -7.74 -7.51
N ALA A 16 21.58 -8.14 -6.36
CA ALA A 16 21.66 -7.28 -5.17
C ALA A 16 23.03 -6.62 -4.90
N VAL A 17 24.03 -6.83 -5.78
CA VAL A 17 25.37 -6.20 -5.62
C VAL A 17 25.32 -4.69 -5.91
N GLU A 18 24.33 -4.24 -6.68
CA GLU A 18 24.10 -2.85 -7.07
C GLU A 18 23.25 -2.06 -6.06
N ASP A 19 22.88 -2.66 -4.92
CA ASP A 19 22.00 -2.03 -3.94
C ASP A 19 22.67 -0.85 -3.21
N TRP A 20 21.86 0.11 -2.77
CA TRP A 20 22.28 1.12 -1.81
C TRP A 20 21.27 1.17 -0.65
N PRO A 21 21.70 0.94 0.61
CA PRO A 21 23.00 0.42 1.00
C PRO A 21 23.25 -0.97 0.40
N ARG A 22 24.53 -1.29 0.12
CA ARG A 22 24.90 -2.57 -0.53
C ARG A 22 24.41 -3.74 0.31
N GLY A 23 23.64 -4.63 -0.32
CA GLY A 23 23.14 -5.87 0.26
C GLY A 23 24.24 -6.82 0.68
N PHE A 24 23.89 -7.84 1.45
CA PHE A 24 24.75 -9.00 1.66
C PHE A 24 24.37 -10.09 0.65
N GLY A 25 25.17 -10.27 -0.40
CA GLY A 25 24.91 -11.31 -1.41
C GLY A 25 23.69 -10.99 -2.28
N GLU A 26 22.66 -11.86 -2.23
CA GLU A 26 21.40 -11.71 -3.00
C GLU A 26 20.30 -10.93 -2.23
N ALA A 27 20.55 -10.51 -0.98
CA ALA A 27 19.52 -9.97 -0.10
C ALA A 27 19.60 -8.43 0.06
N SER A 28 18.45 -7.79 -0.14
CA SER A 28 18.25 -6.35 0.08
C SER A 28 18.06 -6.03 1.57
N TRP A 29 18.55 -4.87 2.02
CA TRP A 29 18.41 -4.38 3.40
C TRP A 29 17.05 -3.75 3.71
N TRP A 30 16.31 -3.34 2.69
CA TRP A 30 15.08 -2.57 2.85
C TRP A 30 13.97 -3.30 3.63
N PRO A 31 13.75 -4.63 3.47
CA PRO A 31 12.82 -5.37 4.32
C PRO A 31 13.12 -5.26 5.81
N PHE A 32 14.41 -5.30 6.19
CA PHE A 32 14.81 -5.15 7.58
C PHE A 32 14.51 -3.75 8.11
N VAL A 33 14.87 -2.71 7.34
CA VAL A 33 14.60 -1.31 7.70
C VAL A 33 13.10 -1.07 7.87
N THR A 34 12.28 -1.60 6.96
CA THR A 34 10.81 -1.53 7.05
C THR A 34 10.30 -2.26 8.29
N ALA A 35 10.83 -3.44 8.62
CA ALA A 35 10.43 -4.18 9.81
C ALA A 35 10.77 -3.45 11.12
N VAL A 36 11.98 -2.86 11.22
CA VAL A 36 12.37 -2.02 12.36
C VAL A 36 11.42 -0.82 12.48
N GLY A 37 11.11 -0.14 11.37
CA GLY A 37 10.16 0.97 11.37
C GLY A 37 8.77 0.55 11.87
N ALA A 38 8.24 -0.57 11.37
CA ALA A 38 6.94 -1.10 11.79
C ALA A 38 6.92 -1.49 13.27
N ALA A 39 7.90 -2.27 13.74
CA ALA A 39 8.04 -2.61 15.17
C ALA A 39 8.17 -1.35 16.04
N GLY A 40 8.92 -0.36 15.57
CA GLY A 40 9.11 0.92 16.24
C GLY A 40 7.83 1.74 16.36
N ILE A 41 6.87 1.62 15.42
CA ILE A 41 5.54 2.26 15.54
C ILE A 41 4.79 1.69 16.74
N TYR A 42 4.77 0.35 16.91
CA TYR A 42 4.11 -0.28 18.06
C TYR A 42 4.77 0.09 19.39
N ALA A 43 6.11 0.06 19.45
CA ALA A 43 6.85 0.50 20.63
C ALA A 43 6.60 1.99 20.93
N GLY A 44 6.56 2.84 19.91
CA GLY A 44 6.26 4.27 20.05
C GLY A 44 4.85 4.53 20.58
N ALA A 45 3.85 3.77 20.13
CA ALA A 45 2.49 3.83 20.66
C ALA A 45 2.44 3.40 22.13
N GLY A 46 3.15 2.33 22.50
CA GLY A 46 3.29 1.92 23.90
C GLY A 46 3.91 3.01 24.78
N LEU A 47 5.00 3.64 24.32
CA LEU A 47 5.64 4.77 25.01
C LEU A 47 4.74 6.00 25.08
N TYR A 48 3.93 6.25 24.05
CA TYR A 48 2.95 7.34 24.07
C TYR A 48 1.92 7.13 25.18
N ILE A 49 1.37 5.92 25.31
CA ILE A 49 0.42 5.57 26.37
C ILE A 49 1.09 5.70 27.76
N LEU A 50 2.31 5.17 27.92
CA LEU A 50 3.07 5.26 29.18
C LEU A 50 3.43 6.69 29.61
N SER A 51 3.46 7.65 28.68
CA SER A 51 3.72 9.06 28.96
C SER A 51 2.49 9.86 29.42
N ARG A 52 1.28 9.31 29.26
CA ARG A 52 0.01 9.99 29.55
C ARG A 52 -0.63 9.66 30.91
N GLY A 53 -0.10 8.68 31.63
CA GLY A 53 -0.62 8.27 32.94
C GLY A 53 -0.22 9.21 34.08
N ASP A 54 -0.99 9.18 35.19
CA ASP A 54 -0.73 9.97 36.40
C ASP A 54 0.67 9.72 37.00
N ASN A 55 1.22 8.51 36.80
CA ASN A 55 2.61 8.16 37.11
C ASN A 55 3.41 7.91 35.82
N ALA A 56 3.67 8.96 35.05
CA ALA A 56 4.41 8.86 33.80
C ALA A 56 5.84 8.32 34.02
N ILE A 57 6.18 7.22 33.34
CA ILE A 57 7.50 6.57 33.45
C ILE A 57 8.50 7.20 32.47
N VAL A 58 8.01 7.72 31.35
CA VAL A 58 8.82 8.35 30.30
C VAL A 58 8.38 9.79 30.05
N GLY A 59 9.32 10.62 29.58
CA GLY A 59 9.04 12.02 29.27
C GLY A 59 7.93 12.20 28.21
N PRO A 60 7.17 13.31 28.26
CA PRO A 60 5.99 13.54 27.41
C PRO A 60 6.29 13.57 25.90
N MET A 61 7.53 13.85 25.52
CA MET A 61 7.96 13.90 24.12
C MET A 61 8.55 12.59 23.62
N VAL A 62 8.84 11.63 24.51
CA VAL A 62 9.49 10.37 24.13
C VAL A 62 8.56 9.53 23.25
N GLY A 63 7.30 9.33 23.65
CA GLY A 63 6.32 8.59 22.86
C GLY A 63 6.05 9.21 21.48
N PRO A 64 5.66 10.49 21.39
CA PRO A 64 5.45 11.16 20.10
C PRO A 64 6.72 11.19 19.23
N GLY A 65 7.88 11.48 19.81
CA GLY A 65 9.15 11.48 19.10
C GLY A 65 9.51 10.11 18.52
N ALA A 66 9.31 9.04 19.29
CA ALA A 66 9.53 7.68 18.82
C ALA A 66 8.55 7.31 17.69
N LEU A 67 7.29 7.73 17.77
CA LEU A 67 6.31 7.50 16.69
C LEU A 67 6.72 8.18 15.39
N VAL A 68 7.06 9.47 15.43
CA VAL A 68 7.48 10.21 14.24
C VAL A 68 8.73 9.60 13.63
N GLY A 69 9.73 9.29 14.46
CA GLY A 69 10.96 8.64 14.01
C GLY A 69 10.70 7.27 13.36
N SER A 70 9.88 6.43 13.99
CA SER A 70 9.56 5.10 13.47
C SER A 70 8.73 5.15 12.19
N ILE A 71 7.79 6.10 12.06
CA ILE A 71 7.06 6.35 10.80
C ILE A 71 8.04 6.77 9.70
N ALA A 72 8.96 7.69 9.97
CA ALA A 72 9.96 8.11 9.00
C ALA A 72 10.85 6.94 8.53
N ILE A 73 11.33 6.10 9.45
CA ILE A 73 12.10 4.88 9.13
C ILE A 73 11.25 3.91 8.30
N PHE A 74 10.00 3.69 8.68
CA PHE A 74 9.08 2.80 7.96
C PHE A 74 8.84 3.28 6.52
N LEU A 75 8.57 4.57 6.33
CA LEU A 75 8.36 5.14 4.99
C LEU A 75 9.62 5.12 4.14
N ALA A 76 10.79 5.42 4.73
CA ALA A 76 12.07 5.29 4.05
C ALA A 76 12.35 3.84 3.62
N GLY A 77 12.05 2.87 4.49
CA GLY A 77 12.18 1.44 4.20
C GLY A 77 11.25 1.01 3.06
N LEU A 78 9.97 1.40 3.13
CA LEU A 78 8.98 1.09 2.09
C LEU A 78 9.40 1.69 0.74
N TYR A 79 9.80 2.95 0.72
CA TYR A 79 10.27 3.63 -0.50
C TYR A 79 11.49 2.94 -1.10
N GLY A 80 12.51 2.64 -0.29
CA GLY A 80 13.71 1.96 -0.77
C GLY A 80 13.40 0.57 -1.30
N TRP A 81 12.50 -0.16 -0.64
CA TRP A 81 12.07 -1.48 -1.08
C TRP A 81 11.32 -1.41 -2.42
N THR A 82 10.32 -0.53 -2.56
CA THR A 82 9.54 -0.44 -3.79
C THR A 82 10.35 0.14 -4.96
N TYR A 83 11.25 1.09 -4.68
CA TYR A 83 12.17 1.63 -5.67
C TYR A 83 13.03 0.52 -6.28
N HIS A 84 13.62 -0.34 -5.44
CA HIS A 84 14.42 -1.46 -5.91
C HIS A 84 13.56 -2.54 -6.59
N ALA A 85 12.42 -2.92 -6.01
CA ALA A 85 11.59 -3.97 -6.59
C ALA A 85 11.03 -3.61 -7.99
N PHE A 86 10.76 -2.33 -8.25
CA PHE A 86 10.06 -1.90 -9.47
C PHE A 86 10.80 -0.85 -10.31
N VAL A 87 11.36 0.20 -9.70
CA VAL A 87 11.88 1.37 -10.44
C VAL A 87 13.28 1.11 -11.00
N SER A 88 14.20 0.53 -10.23
CA SER A 88 15.58 0.28 -10.68
C SER A 88 15.65 -0.64 -11.89
N HIS A 89 14.74 -1.62 -11.99
CA HIS A 89 14.67 -2.57 -13.09
C HIS A 89 13.73 -2.12 -14.21
N PHE A 90 13.07 -0.97 -14.08
CA PHE A 90 12.11 -0.51 -15.09
C PHE A 90 12.79 -0.25 -16.44
N TRP A 91 13.99 0.33 -16.43
CA TRP A 91 14.73 0.70 -17.64
C TRP A 91 15.46 -0.45 -18.32
N SER A 92 15.67 -1.56 -17.60
CA SER A 92 16.46 -2.71 -18.06
C SER A 92 15.63 -3.91 -18.51
N ARG A 93 14.29 -3.85 -18.42
CA ARG A 93 13.43 -5.00 -18.74
C ARG A 93 12.92 -4.94 -20.17
N ASP A 94 13.39 -5.88 -20.99
CA ASP A 94 12.53 -6.53 -21.98
C ASP A 94 11.48 -7.34 -21.19
N ALA A 95 10.23 -6.90 -21.22
CA ALA A 95 9.08 -7.49 -20.54
C ALA A 95 9.03 -9.03 -20.61
N SER A 96 9.58 -9.73 -19.60
CA SER A 96 9.39 -11.19 -19.50
C SER A 96 7.97 -11.50 -19.04
N GLU A 97 7.19 -12.18 -19.89
CA GLU A 97 5.79 -12.55 -19.63
C GLU A 97 5.61 -13.33 -18.31
N LYS A 98 6.60 -14.17 -17.96
CA LYS A 98 6.59 -14.97 -16.72
C LYS A 98 6.60 -14.09 -15.45
N GLY A 99 7.26 -12.94 -15.46
CA GLY A 99 7.29 -12.03 -14.31
C GLY A 99 5.96 -11.31 -14.09
N ALA A 100 5.29 -10.91 -15.18
CA ALA A 100 4.00 -10.22 -15.11
C ALA A 100 2.91 -11.11 -14.53
N ASN A 101 2.87 -12.39 -14.89
CA ASN A 101 1.86 -13.32 -14.36
C ASN A 101 2.00 -13.55 -12.85
N LYS A 102 3.24 -13.71 -12.34
CA LYS A 102 3.50 -13.86 -10.90
C LYS A 102 3.02 -12.64 -10.11
N LEU A 103 3.26 -11.43 -10.62
CA LEU A 103 2.82 -10.20 -9.95
C LEU A 103 1.29 -10.06 -9.91
N ARG A 104 0.58 -10.47 -10.97
CA ARG A 104 -0.89 -10.48 -10.97
C ARG A 104 -1.46 -11.43 -9.92
N TRP A 105 -0.91 -12.63 -9.79
CA TRP A 105 -1.33 -13.57 -8.74
C TRP A 105 -1.06 -13.04 -7.34
N GLY A 106 0.09 -12.37 -7.14
CA GLY A 106 0.38 -11.67 -5.89
C GLY A 106 -0.67 -10.59 -5.57
N MET A 107 -1.04 -9.77 -6.56
CA MET A 107 -2.10 -8.75 -6.41
C MET A 107 -3.46 -9.37 -6.09
N LEU A 108 -3.83 -10.48 -6.74
CA LEU A 108 -5.10 -11.16 -6.46
C LEU A 108 -5.14 -11.77 -5.06
N ALA A 109 -4.05 -12.39 -4.60
CA ALA A 109 -3.94 -12.90 -3.23
C ALA A 109 -4.05 -11.76 -2.20
N PHE A 110 -3.41 -10.62 -2.46
CA PHE A 110 -3.52 -9.42 -1.62
C PHE A 110 -4.95 -8.86 -1.59
N LEU A 111 -5.61 -8.70 -2.74
CA LEU A 111 -7.00 -8.24 -2.76
C LEU A 111 -7.95 -9.25 -2.10
N GLY A 112 -7.68 -10.55 -2.27
CA GLY A 112 -8.39 -11.62 -1.59
C GLY A 112 -8.24 -11.56 -0.06
N SER A 113 -7.05 -11.23 0.46
CA SER A 113 -6.84 -11.06 1.91
C SER A 113 -7.57 -9.84 2.48
N GLU A 114 -7.58 -8.72 1.75
CA GLU A 114 -8.36 -7.53 2.13
C GLU A 114 -9.87 -7.83 2.12
N LEU A 115 -10.36 -8.51 1.08
CA LEU A 115 -11.76 -8.93 0.99
C LEU A 115 -12.14 -9.86 2.15
N SER A 116 -11.26 -10.80 2.51
CA SER A 116 -11.43 -11.68 3.67
C SER A 116 -11.47 -10.90 4.99
N THR A 117 -10.62 -9.87 5.16
CA THR A 117 -10.62 -9.03 6.37
C THR A 117 -11.94 -8.26 6.51
N PHE A 118 -12.44 -7.63 5.45
CA PHE A 118 -13.78 -7.02 5.48
C PHE A 118 -14.90 -8.05 5.66
N GLY A 119 -14.76 -9.22 5.04
CA GLY A 119 -15.68 -10.35 5.23
C GLY A 119 -15.78 -10.79 6.68
N ALA A 120 -14.65 -10.87 7.40
CA ALA A 120 -14.64 -11.19 8.83
C ALA A 120 -15.28 -10.08 9.68
N LEU A 121 -15.02 -8.81 9.35
CA LEU A 121 -15.66 -7.67 10.03
C LEU A 121 -17.18 -7.64 9.82
N PHE A 122 -17.66 -7.86 8.59
CA PHE A 122 -19.10 -7.97 8.30
C PHE A 122 -19.72 -9.19 8.95
N GLY A 123 -19.03 -10.34 8.93
CA GLY A 123 -19.45 -11.54 9.64
C GLY A 123 -19.61 -11.32 11.13
N TYR A 124 -18.65 -10.65 11.77
CA TYR A 124 -18.75 -10.25 13.18
C TYR A 124 -19.92 -9.28 13.43
N TYR A 125 -20.10 -8.27 12.56
CA TYR A 125 -21.22 -7.34 12.65
C TYR A 125 -22.58 -8.03 12.54
N PHE A 126 -22.74 -8.96 11.58
CA PHE A 126 -23.99 -9.72 11.46
C PHE A 126 -24.20 -10.65 12.64
N TYR A 127 -23.14 -11.26 13.17
CA TYR A 127 -23.22 -12.14 14.34
C TYR A 127 -23.74 -11.40 15.58
N ILE A 128 -23.19 -10.23 15.91
CA ILE A 128 -23.67 -9.44 17.07
C ILE A 128 -25.09 -8.89 16.87
N ARG A 129 -25.57 -8.86 15.63
CA ARG A 129 -26.84 -8.26 15.23
C ARG A 129 -27.89 -9.28 14.74
N ALA A 130 -27.59 -10.57 14.86
CA ALA A 130 -28.41 -11.67 14.33
C ALA A 130 -29.71 -11.96 15.12
N GLY A 131 -30.00 -11.18 16.16
CA GLY A 131 -31.25 -11.24 16.93
C GLY A 131 -32.43 -10.64 16.14
N GLU A 132 -33.15 -9.69 16.72
CA GLU A 132 -34.31 -9.11 16.04
C GLU A 132 -33.87 -8.32 14.78
N TRP A 133 -34.36 -8.77 13.62
CA TRP A 133 -34.17 -8.12 12.32
C TRP A 133 -34.63 -6.66 12.30
N SER A 134 -35.65 -6.33 13.11
CA SER A 134 -36.18 -4.97 13.28
C SER A 134 -35.19 -4.03 13.92
N ASP A 135 -34.33 -4.53 14.79
CA ASP A 135 -33.32 -3.71 15.44
C ASP A 135 -32.13 -3.45 14.49
N ILE A 136 -32.10 -4.14 13.31
CA ILE A 136 -31.16 -3.94 12.17
C ILE A 136 -30.54 -2.56 12.11
N PHE A 137 -31.52 -1.68 12.12
CA PHE A 137 -31.49 -0.33 11.67
C PHE A 137 -31.84 0.63 12.84
N VAL A 138 -31.99 0.10 14.05
CA VAL A 138 -32.20 0.89 15.28
C VAL A 138 -30.83 1.37 15.76
N GLY A 139 -30.62 2.68 15.78
CA GLY A 139 -29.34 3.29 16.22
C GLY A 139 -28.27 3.45 15.14
N VAL A 140 -28.56 3.10 13.89
CA VAL A 140 -27.71 3.51 12.77
C VAL A 140 -28.01 4.98 12.43
N PRO A 141 -26.99 5.85 12.37
CA PRO A 141 -27.15 7.20 11.81
C PRO A 141 -27.80 7.10 10.43
N GLU A 142 -28.65 8.04 10.03
CA GLU A 142 -29.26 8.10 8.68
C GLU A 142 -28.27 7.60 7.60
N LEU A 143 -28.36 6.32 7.21
CA LEU A 143 -27.40 5.68 6.29
C LEU A 143 -27.46 6.31 4.89
N VAL A 144 -28.52 7.08 4.68
CA VAL A 144 -28.87 7.79 3.45
C VAL A 144 -28.73 9.30 3.65
N GLY A 145 -27.90 9.72 4.61
CA GLY A 145 -27.51 11.12 4.72
C GLY A 145 -26.93 11.59 3.38
N SER A 146 -27.24 12.84 3.01
CA SER A 146 -26.75 13.47 1.78
C SER A 146 -25.24 13.29 1.59
N LEU A 147 -24.46 13.30 2.68
CA LEU A 147 -23.02 13.10 2.68
C LEU A 147 -22.58 11.70 2.20
N VAL A 148 -23.19 10.62 2.68
CA VAL A 148 -22.87 9.25 2.23
C VAL A 148 -23.18 9.11 0.75
N LEU A 149 -24.34 9.60 0.30
CA LEU A 149 -24.71 9.56 -1.11
C LEU A 149 -23.73 10.34 -1.99
N ILE A 150 -23.32 11.54 -1.58
CA ILE A 150 -22.32 12.34 -2.30
C ILE A 150 -20.99 11.58 -2.38
N ASN A 151 -20.53 11.00 -1.28
CA ASN A 151 -19.29 10.22 -1.26
C ASN A 151 -19.35 8.98 -2.16
N THR A 152 -20.49 8.29 -2.21
CA THR A 152 -20.69 7.16 -3.12
C THR A 152 -20.69 7.64 -4.58
N ALA A 153 -21.39 8.73 -4.89
CA ALA A 153 -21.36 9.32 -6.23
C ALA A 153 -19.93 9.73 -6.65
N LEU A 154 -19.16 10.32 -5.73
CA LEU A 154 -17.75 10.67 -5.96
C LEU A 154 -16.87 9.45 -6.26
N LEU A 155 -17.04 8.36 -5.50
CA LEU A 155 -16.29 7.12 -5.75
C LEU A 155 -16.65 6.51 -7.12
N ILE A 156 -17.94 6.45 -7.47
CA ILE A 156 -18.40 5.96 -8.77
C ILE A 156 -17.87 6.85 -9.90
N ALA A 157 -17.95 8.17 -9.77
CA ALA A 157 -17.39 9.10 -10.74
C ALA A 157 -15.87 8.89 -10.91
N SER A 158 -15.14 8.66 -9.81
CA SER A 158 -13.70 8.38 -9.85
C SER A 158 -13.38 7.11 -10.68
N SER A 159 -14.21 6.06 -10.57
CA SER A 159 -14.06 4.84 -11.36
C SER A 159 -14.27 5.08 -12.85
N PHE A 160 -15.24 5.90 -13.23
CA PHE A 160 -15.43 6.29 -14.64
C PHE A 160 -14.23 7.06 -15.19
N THR A 161 -13.68 8.00 -14.40
CA THR A 161 -12.50 8.78 -14.81
C THR A 161 -11.25 7.92 -14.99
N LEU A 162 -11.06 6.93 -14.13
CA LEU A 162 -9.97 5.94 -14.26
C LEU A 162 -10.16 5.06 -15.51
N HIS A 163 -11.39 4.60 -15.76
CA HIS A 163 -11.69 3.81 -16.96
C HIS A 163 -11.42 4.61 -18.24
N TRP A 164 -11.79 5.89 -18.25
CA TRP A 164 -11.49 6.78 -19.36
C TRP A 164 -9.98 6.98 -19.57
N ALA A 165 -9.22 7.18 -18.49
CA ALA A 165 -7.76 7.22 -18.54
C ALA A 165 -7.18 5.92 -19.13
N HIS A 166 -7.67 4.76 -18.70
CA HIS A 166 -7.25 3.46 -19.22
C HIS A 166 -7.51 3.32 -20.74
N VAL A 167 -8.69 3.74 -21.22
CA VAL A 167 -8.98 3.74 -22.67
C VAL A 167 -8.09 4.74 -23.42
N ALA A 168 -7.84 5.92 -22.85
CA ALA A 168 -6.97 6.93 -23.46
C ALA A 168 -5.53 6.41 -23.65
N ILE A 169 -4.96 5.71 -22.67
CA ILE A 169 -3.60 5.15 -22.83
C ILE A 169 -3.56 4.05 -23.89
N ARG A 170 -4.64 3.26 -24.05
CA ARG A 170 -4.75 2.24 -25.12
C ARG A 170 -4.79 2.87 -26.51
N LYS A 171 -5.27 4.11 -26.63
CA LYS A 171 -5.26 4.92 -27.86
C LYS A 171 -3.99 5.76 -28.01
N ASN A 172 -2.97 5.53 -27.19
CA ASN A 172 -1.71 6.28 -27.14
C ASN A 172 -1.90 7.80 -26.88
N ASP A 173 -3.03 8.21 -26.30
CA ASP A 173 -3.32 9.61 -25.97
C ASP A 173 -2.87 9.92 -24.53
N ARG A 174 -1.59 10.31 -24.40
CA ARG A 174 -0.96 10.58 -23.10
C ARG A 174 -1.58 11.77 -22.37
N LYS A 175 -2.02 12.80 -23.10
CA LYS A 175 -2.62 14.00 -22.48
C LYS A 175 -3.93 13.65 -21.80
N LYS A 176 -4.80 12.89 -22.46
CA LYS A 176 -6.07 12.43 -21.85
C LYS A 176 -5.84 11.42 -20.73
N PHE A 177 -4.85 10.55 -20.86
CA PHE A 177 -4.47 9.63 -19.78
C PHE A 177 -4.06 10.38 -18.51
N LEU A 178 -3.13 11.34 -18.61
CA LEU A 178 -2.69 12.15 -17.48
C LEU A 178 -3.83 12.99 -16.90
N GLY A 179 -4.67 13.59 -17.76
CA GLY A 179 -5.84 14.36 -17.33
C GLY A 179 -6.85 13.52 -16.56
N GLY A 180 -7.19 12.33 -17.07
CA GLY A 180 -8.09 11.41 -16.38
C GLY A 180 -7.52 10.91 -15.05
N LEU A 181 -6.24 10.57 -15.00
CA LEU A 181 -5.59 10.13 -13.75
C LEU A 181 -5.54 11.25 -12.70
N ALA A 182 -5.20 12.48 -13.10
CA ALA A 182 -5.22 13.65 -12.23
C ALA A 182 -6.63 13.91 -11.68
N LEU A 183 -7.67 13.78 -12.52
CA LEU A 183 -9.06 13.92 -12.10
C LEU A 183 -9.47 12.83 -11.10
N THR A 184 -9.10 11.57 -11.36
CA THR A 184 -9.32 10.46 -10.41
C THR A 184 -8.68 10.76 -9.05
N LEU A 185 -7.42 11.20 -9.05
CA LEU A 185 -6.70 11.55 -7.82
C LEU A 185 -7.39 12.71 -7.08
N LEU A 186 -7.79 13.76 -7.80
CA LEU A 186 -8.49 14.91 -7.23
C LEU A 186 -9.79 14.48 -6.56
N LEU A 187 -10.62 13.68 -7.24
CA LEU A 187 -11.86 13.14 -6.67
C LEU A 187 -11.58 12.30 -5.42
N GLY A 188 -10.50 11.53 -5.40
CA GLY A 188 -10.04 10.80 -4.21
C GLY A 188 -9.67 11.72 -3.05
N VAL A 189 -8.96 12.82 -3.31
CA VAL A 189 -8.60 13.82 -2.28
C VAL A 189 -9.85 14.52 -1.73
N VAL A 190 -10.80 14.90 -2.59
CA VAL A 190 -12.09 15.47 -2.18
C VAL A 190 -12.86 14.48 -1.30
N PHE A 191 -12.87 13.20 -1.68
CA PHE A 191 -13.52 12.16 -0.87
C PHE A 191 -12.91 12.02 0.53
N ILE A 192 -11.58 12.05 0.66
CA ILE A 192 -10.90 12.01 1.97
C ILE A 192 -11.22 13.29 2.77
N GLY A 193 -11.16 14.45 2.12
CA GLY A 193 -11.43 15.75 2.76
C GLY A 193 -12.89 15.88 3.24
N GLY A 194 -13.85 15.36 2.48
CA GLY A 194 -15.27 15.36 2.85
C GLY A 194 -15.62 14.46 4.04
N ARG A 195 -14.73 13.54 4.44
CA ARG A 195 -14.90 12.72 5.66
C ARG A 195 -14.38 13.40 6.93
N GLY A 196 -13.56 14.45 6.81
CA GLY A 196 -12.92 15.13 7.94
C GLY A 196 -13.65 16.38 8.45
N VAL A 197 -14.83 16.70 7.89
CA VAL A 197 -15.75 17.77 8.33
C VAL A 197 -17.03 17.12 8.87
#